data_AF-A0A0C2FN59-F1
#
_entry.id   AF-A0A0C2FN59-F1
#
_cell.length_a   1.000
_cell.length_b   1.000
_cell.length_c   1.000
_cell.angle_alpha   90.00
_cell.angle_beta   90.00
_cell.angle_gamma   90.00
#
_symmetry.space_group_name_H-M   'P 1'
#
loop_
_entity.id
_entity.type
_entity.pdbx_description
1 polymer ?
#
loop_
_entity_poly.entity_id
_entity_poly.type
_entity_poly.pdbx_seq_one_letter_code
_entity_poly.pdbx_strand_id
1 'polypeptide(L)'
;LVSAIFSLSFFPYFLYISFSRDIDASYEKYKSILAEAVAIESVSGDPTRRPQTIEMVNWVKERLEKLGVRCTLQDLGKHTVDGKELPLPPVLFGQLGDNKSKKTVLVYGHLDVQPAAKVDGWETEPFVLTERDGKLFGRGSTDDKGPVLCWLHAIEMLQKHKIDIPVNIKFCFEAMEESGSLGLAELLEKNKNAFLAGVDFVCISDSYWLGTTKPCLTHGLR
;
A
#
# COMPACT_ATOMS: atom_id res chain seq x y z
N LEU A 1 -8.64 9.77 0.64
CA LEU A 1 -8.97 9.09 1.91
C LEU A 1 -8.53 9.84 3.18
N VAL A 2 -7.62 10.82 3.12
CA VAL A 2 -7.09 11.48 4.34
C VAL A 2 -8.09 12.41 5.06
N SER A 3 -9.13 12.93 4.39
CA SER A 3 -10.18 13.74 5.05
C SER A 3 -11.18 12.96 5.91
N ALA A 4 -11.25 11.62 5.81
CA ALA A 4 -12.33 10.86 6.45
C ALA A 4 -12.01 10.34 7.87
N ILE A 5 -10.81 10.59 8.40
CA ILE A 5 -10.36 10.04 9.69
C ILE A 5 -10.60 11.01 10.87
N PHE A 6 -11.01 12.26 10.62
CA PHE A 6 -11.08 13.28 11.67
C PHE A 6 -12.52 13.53 12.13
N SER A 7 -12.89 12.88 13.24
CA SER A 7 -13.98 13.36 14.09
C SER A 7 -13.69 14.81 14.50
N LEU A 8 -14.58 15.72 14.13
CA LEU A 8 -14.49 17.18 14.26
C LEU A 8 -14.34 17.70 15.71
N SER A 9 -14.33 16.84 16.73
CA SER A 9 -14.30 17.28 18.13
C SER A 9 -12.91 17.28 18.79
N PHE A 10 -11.86 16.75 18.15
CA PHE A 10 -10.52 16.68 18.77
C PHE A 10 -9.36 17.19 17.93
N PHE A 11 -9.59 17.57 16.67
CA PHE A 11 -8.55 18.15 15.83
C PHE A 11 -8.79 19.66 15.71
N PRO A 12 -7.95 20.52 16.28
CA PRO A 12 -8.12 21.96 16.16
C PRO A 12 -8.20 22.33 14.68
N TYR A 13 -9.22 23.10 14.29
CA TYR A 13 -9.46 23.48 12.89
C TYR A 13 -8.21 24.09 12.21
N PHE A 14 -7.42 24.85 12.99
CA PHE A 14 -6.12 25.39 12.54
C PHE A 14 -5.09 24.30 12.19
N LEU A 15 -5.05 23.21 12.96
CA LEU A 15 -4.17 22.08 12.70
C LEU A 15 -4.60 21.34 11.42
N TYR A 16 -5.91 21.23 11.17
CA TYR A 16 -6.45 20.63 9.93
C TYR A 16 -6.03 21.43 8.69
N ILE A 17 -6.18 22.76 8.72
CA ILE A 17 -5.79 23.63 7.60
C ILE A 17 -4.28 23.51 7.33
N SER A 18 -3.46 23.60 8.38
CA SER A 18 -2.00 23.46 8.26
C SER A 18 -1.60 22.11 7.69
N PHE A 19 -2.22 21.03 8.19
CA PHE A 19 -2.00 19.66 7.73
C PHE A 19 -2.37 19.47 6.25
N SER A 20 -3.54 19.96 5.82
CA SER A 20 -3.98 19.89 4.42
C SER A 20 -3.03 20.65 3.50
N ARG A 21 -2.65 21.88 3.87
CA ARG A 21 -1.73 22.69 3.08
C ARG A 21 -0.36 22.02 2.93
N ASP A 22 0.13 21.37 3.98
CA ASP A 22 1.43 20.70 3.97
C ASP A 22 1.41 19.39 3.17
N ILE A 23 0.25 18.72 3.06
CA ILE A 23 0.04 17.63 2.09
C ILE A 23 0.12 18.18 0.67
N ASP A 24 -0.60 19.27 0.38
CA ASP A 24 -0.58 19.89 -0.96
C ASP A 24 0.84 20.33 -1.35
N ALA A 25 1.57 20.94 -0.40
CA ALA A 25 2.97 21.33 -0.58
C ALA A 25 3.93 20.14 -0.77
N SER A 26 3.51 18.92 -0.41
CA SER A 26 4.30 17.70 -0.58
C SER A 26 3.99 16.98 -1.90
N TYR A 27 3.13 17.53 -2.75
CA TYR A 27 2.69 16.91 -4.00
C TYR A 27 3.85 16.41 -4.87
N GLU A 28 4.83 17.26 -5.18
CA GLU A 28 5.97 16.88 -6.03
C GLU A 28 6.81 15.74 -5.43
N LYS A 29 6.99 15.77 -4.11
CA LYS A 29 7.68 14.70 -3.39
C LYS A 29 6.90 13.38 -3.48
N TYR A 30 5.59 13.40 -3.21
CA TYR A 30 4.76 12.20 -3.22
C TYR A 30 4.59 11.64 -4.64
N LYS A 31 4.47 12.50 -5.64
CA LYS A 31 4.51 12.12 -7.06
C LYS A 31 5.85 11.45 -7.41
N SER A 32 6.99 12.00 -6.98
CA SER A 32 8.30 11.40 -7.22
C SER A 32 8.42 10.01 -6.57
N ILE A 33 7.94 9.84 -5.34
CA ILE A 33 7.95 8.54 -4.65
C ILE A 33 7.06 7.53 -5.37
N LEU A 34 5.89 7.94 -5.87
CA LEU A 34 5.04 7.10 -6.69
C LEU A 34 5.72 6.74 -8.02
N ALA A 35 6.46 7.68 -8.63
CA ALA A 35 7.19 7.42 -9.87
C ALA A 35 8.28 6.36 -9.68
N GLU A 36 9.02 6.42 -8.58
CA GLU A 36 9.99 5.37 -8.20
C GLU A 36 9.31 4.01 -8.00
N ALA A 37 8.17 3.98 -7.31
CA ALA A 37 7.42 2.74 -7.10
C ALA A 37 6.89 2.16 -8.43
N VAL A 38 6.34 3.00 -9.31
CA VAL A 38 5.84 2.57 -10.63
C VAL A 38 6.95 2.06 -11.53
N ALA A 39 8.17 2.61 -11.43
CA ALA A 39 9.32 2.15 -12.20
C ALA A 39 9.77 0.71 -11.87
N ILE A 40 9.43 0.20 -10.67
CA ILE A 40 9.69 -1.20 -10.32
C ILE A 40 8.62 -2.07 -10.98
N GLU A 41 8.98 -2.80 -12.04
CA GLU A 41 8.07 -3.65 -12.82
C GLU A 41 7.69 -4.95 -12.06
N SER A 42 7.02 -4.81 -10.92
CA SER A 42 6.58 -5.88 -10.02
C SER A 42 5.38 -6.67 -10.59
N VAL A 43 5.54 -7.24 -11.78
CA VAL A 43 4.48 -7.99 -12.47
C VAL A 43 4.42 -9.44 -11.98
N SER A 44 3.45 -9.78 -11.12
CA SER A 44 3.38 -11.13 -10.51
C SER A 44 3.03 -12.23 -11.51
N GLY A 45 2.23 -11.90 -12.53
CA GLY A 45 1.82 -12.80 -13.61
C GLY A 45 2.94 -13.16 -14.59
N ASP A 46 4.09 -12.47 -14.54
CA ASP A 46 5.28 -12.79 -15.33
C ASP A 46 6.36 -13.41 -14.42
N PRO A 47 6.62 -14.72 -14.53
CA PRO A 47 7.64 -15.42 -13.74
C PRO A 47 9.04 -14.80 -13.84
N THR A 48 9.36 -14.16 -14.98
CA THR A 48 10.67 -13.51 -15.18
C THR A 48 10.80 -12.21 -14.39
N ARG A 49 9.68 -11.63 -13.94
CA ARG A 49 9.60 -10.41 -13.11
C ARG A 49 9.54 -10.69 -11.61
N ARG A 50 9.71 -11.96 -11.20
CA ARG A 50 9.80 -12.34 -9.78
C ARG A 50 10.84 -11.52 -8.99
N PRO A 51 12.06 -11.25 -9.51
CA PRO A 51 13.01 -10.40 -8.80
C PRO A 51 12.45 -9.00 -8.48
N GLN A 52 11.71 -8.38 -9.42
CA GLN A 52 11.11 -7.06 -9.26
C GLN A 52 9.95 -7.05 -8.26
N THR A 53 9.14 -8.12 -8.22
CA THR A 53 8.12 -8.24 -7.15
C THR A 53 8.75 -8.30 -5.76
N ILE A 54 9.86 -9.04 -5.59
CA ILE A 54 10.62 -9.10 -4.34
C ILE A 54 11.30 -7.76 -4.03
N GLU A 55 11.84 -7.09 -5.05
CA GLU A 55 12.42 -5.75 -4.94
C GLU A 55 11.39 -4.74 -4.42
N MET A 56 10.17 -4.74 -4.98
CA MET A 56 9.10 -3.84 -4.54
C MET A 56 8.72 -4.04 -3.07
N VAL A 57 8.65 -5.29 -2.60
CA VAL A 57 8.40 -5.61 -1.19
C VAL A 57 9.50 -5.03 -0.29
N ASN A 58 10.77 -5.20 -0.66
CA ASN A 58 11.90 -4.65 0.09
C ASN A 58 11.92 -3.12 0.04
N TRP A 59 11.60 -2.53 -1.10
CA TRP A 59 11.54 -1.08 -1.26
C TRP A 59 10.48 -0.45 -0.34
N VAL A 60 9.29 -1.05 -0.24
CA VAL A 60 8.26 -0.57 0.71
C VAL A 60 8.66 -0.81 2.15
N LYS A 61 9.27 -1.96 2.46
CA LYS A 61 9.80 -2.28 3.79
C LYS A 61 10.76 -1.20 4.29
N GLU A 62 11.74 -0.81 3.49
CA GLU A 62 12.72 0.22 3.87
C GLU A 62 12.06 1.56 4.19
N ARG A 63 10.98 1.92 3.47
CA ARG A 63 10.24 3.15 3.71
C ARG A 63 9.40 3.10 4.97
N LEU A 64 8.74 1.98 5.24
CA LEU A 64 8.05 1.75 6.50
C LEU A 64 9.03 1.79 7.68
N GLU A 65 10.20 1.17 7.57
CA GLU A 65 11.23 1.20 8.62
C GLU A 65 11.72 2.63 8.90
N LYS A 66 11.88 3.48 7.87
CA LYS A 66 12.19 4.91 8.04
C LYS A 66 11.11 5.69 8.80
N LEU A 67 9.87 5.22 8.78
CA LEU A 67 8.75 5.78 9.56
C LEU A 67 8.63 5.17 10.96
N GLY A 68 9.58 4.33 11.37
CA GLY A 68 9.59 3.67 12.68
C GLY A 68 8.71 2.43 12.77
N VAL A 69 8.28 1.87 11.64
CA VAL A 69 7.52 0.62 11.59
C VAL A 69 8.49 -0.54 11.77
N ARG A 70 8.17 -1.48 12.68
CA ARG A 70 8.92 -2.74 12.81
C ARG A 70 8.43 -3.71 11.75
N CYS A 71 9.30 -4.06 10.81
CA CYS A 71 8.94 -4.90 9.67
C CYS A 71 9.57 -6.30 9.73
N THR A 72 8.82 -7.30 9.27
CA THR A 72 9.29 -8.68 9.07
C THR A 72 8.75 -9.21 7.74
N LEU A 73 9.57 -9.99 7.03
CA LEU A 73 9.18 -10.65 5.78
C LEU A 73 8.79 -12.09 6.09
N GLN A 74 7.60 -12.49 5.65
CA GLN A 74 7.06 -13.83 5.83
C GLN A 74 7.30 -14.65 4.56
N ASP A 75 7.96 -15.79 4.71
CA ASP A 75 8.19 -16.72 3.61
C ASP A 75 6.91 -17.51 3.30
N LEU A 76 6.50 -17.48 2.02
CA LEU A 76 5.36 -18.23 1.50
C LEU A 76 5.78 -19.55 0.82
N GLY A 77 7.09 -19.81 0.73
CA GLY A 77 7.64 -20.97 0.05
C GLY A 77 7.78 -20.75 -1.45
N LYS A 78 7.45 -21.77 -2.25
CA LYS A 78 7.68 -21.76 -3.70
C LYS A 78 6.40 -22.02 -4.47
N HIS A 79 6.36 -21.53 -5.70
CA HIS A 79 5.32 -21.79 -6.69
C HIS A 79 5.97 -22.36 -7.95
N THR A 80 5.41 -23.46 -8.47
CA THR A 80 5.83 -24.06 -9.74
C THR A 80 5.07 -23.43 -10.90
N VAL A 81 5.79 -22.74 -11.78
CA VAL A 81 5.26 -22.18 -13.03
C VAL A 81 6.06 -22.74 -14.20
N ASP A 82 5.37 -23.29 -15.21
CA ASP A 82 5.98 -23.91 -16.39
C ASP A 82 7.08 -24.93 -16.07
N GLY A 83 6.86 -25.73 -15.02
CA GLY A 83 7.80 -26.76 -14.56
C GLY A 83 9.04 -26.23 -13.82
N LYS A 84 9.11 -24.91 -13.55
CA LYS A 84 10.18 -24.29 -12.75
C LYS A 84 9.65 -23.88 -11.38
N GLU A 85 10.35 -24.25 -10.33
CA GLU A 85 10.09 -23.73 -8.99
C GLU A 85 10.66 -22.32 -8.84
N LEU A 86 9.82 -21.37 -8.42
CA LEU A 86 10.21 -20.00 -8.11
C LEU A 86 9.78 -19.66 -6.68
N PRO A 87 10.63 -18.97 -5.90
CA PRO A 87 10.23 -18.51 -4.57
C PRO A 87 9.08 -17.51 -4.71
N LEU A 88 7.99 -17.69 -3.96
CA LEU A 88 6.93 -16.69 -3.89
C LEU A 88 7.49 -15.38 -3.30
N PRO A 89 7.03 -14.21 -3.73
CA PRO A 89 7.35 -12.96 -3.06
C PRO A 89 6.93 -13.04 -1.59
N PRO A 90 7.76 -12.55 -0.65
CA PRO A 90 7.40 -12.59 0.75
C PRO A 90 6.24 -11.63 1.06
N VAL A 91 5.45 -11.94 2.08
CA VAL A 91 4.46 -11.01 2.62
C VAL A 91 5.15 -10.13 3.66
N LEU A 92 4.99 -8.82 3.54
CA LEU A 92 5.51 -7.85 4.49
C LEU A 92 4.52 -7.64 5.63
N PHE A 93 4.93 -8.05 6.82
CA PHE A 93 4.29 -7.68 8.07
C PHE A 93 4.98 -6.45 8.66
N GLY A 94 4.19 -5.44 9.05
CA GLY A 94 4.70 -4.22 9.69
C GLY A 94 3.91 -3.89 10.94
N GLN A 95 4.53 -3.33 11.98
CA GLN A 95 3.84 -2.82 13.16
C GLN A 95 4.36 -1.45 13.59
N LEU A 96 3.45 -0.47 13.69
CA LEU A 96 3.67 0.85 14.24
C LEU A 96 2.86 1.02 15.53
N GLY A 97 3.56 1.18 16.66
CA GLY A 97 2.96 1.27 17.99
C GLY A 97 2.52 -0.09 18.56
N ASP A 98 2.40 -0.15 19.89
CA ASP A 98 1.86 -1.30 20.64
C ASP A 98 1.03 -0.90 21.87
N ASN A 99 0.52 0.33 21.87
CA ASN A 99 -0.16 0.89 23.03
C ASN A 99 -1.48 0.17 23.28
N LYS A 100 -1.57 -0.54 24.41
CA LYS A 100 -2.75 -1.34 24.80
C LYS A 100 -4.02 -0.51 25.04
N SER A 101 -3.92 0.81 25.23
CA SER A 101 -5.10 1.68 25.33
C SER A 101 -5.64 2.14 23.97
N LYS A 102 -4.88 1.95 22.88
CA LYS A 102 -5.28 2.29 21.52
C LYS A 102 -5.85 1.07 20.80
N LYS A 103 -6.81 1.33 19.93
CA LYS A 103 -7.30 0.35 18.96
C LYS A 103 -6.22 0.02 17.93
N THR A 104 -6.26 -1.17 17.36
CA THR A 104 -5.32 -1.62 16.33
C THR A 104 -6.04 -1.79 14.99
N VAL A 105 -5.56 -1.09 13.97
CA VAL A 105 -6.03 -1.24 12.58
C VAL A 105 -5.01 -2.09 11.81
N LEU A 106 -5.48 -3.13 11.14
CA LEU A 106 -4.72 -3.83 10.11
C LEU A 106 -4.98 -3.17 8.76
N VAL A 107 -3.93 -2.71 8.11
CA VAL A 107 -3.95 -2.20 6.74
C VAL A 107 -3.45 -3.30 5.82
N TYR A 108 -4.26 -3.66 4.83
CA TYR A 108 -3.86 -4.54 3.73
C TYR A 108 -3.79 -3.75 2.42
N GLY A 109 -2.91 -4.20 1.53
CA GLY A 109 -2.71 -3.73 0.16
C GLY A 109 -1.71 -4.64 -0.55
N HIS A 110 -1.55 -4.50 -1.86
CA HIS A 110 -0.64 -5.32 -2.64
C HIS A 110 0.37 -4.48 -3.43
N LEU A 111 1.50 -5.10 -3.78
CA LEU A 111 2.66 -4.44 -4.36
C LEU A 111 3.00 -4.94 -5.76
N ASP A 112 2.40 -6.06 -6.16
CA ASP A 112 2.42 -6.51 -7.54
C ASP A 112 1.37 -5.79 -8.38
N VAL A 113 1.53 -5.89 -9.70
CA VAL A 113 0.69 -5.21 -10.67
C VAL A 113 0.42 -6.10 -11.88
N GLN A 114 -0.69 -5.89 -12.57
CA GLN A 114 -0.91 -6.50 -13.89
C GLN A 114 0.22 -6.18 -14.90
N PRO A 115 0.46 -7.05 -15.90
CA PRO A 115 1.30 -6.72 -17.04
C PRO A 115 0.84 -5.46 -17.78
N ALA A 116 1.79 -4.79 -18.43
CA ALA A 116 1.51 -3.70 -19.35
C ALA A 116 2.68 -3.50 -20.32
N ALA A 117 2.38 -3.31 -21.59
CA ALA A 117 3.35 -2.96 -22.62
C ALA A 117 2.83 -1.80 -23.48
N LYS A 118 3.75 -1.04 -24.06
CA LYS A 118 3.41 0.06 -24.97
C LYS A 118 2.52 -0.40 -26.13
N VAL A 119 2.80 -1.60 -26.65
CA VAL A 119 2.08 -2.23 -27.77
C VAL A 119 0.61 -2.54 -27.45
N ASP A 120 0.23 -2.59 -26.16
CA ASP A 120 -1.16 -2.82 -25.73
C ASP A 120 -2.04 -1.58 -25.92
N GLY A 121 -1.48 -0.47 -26.44
CA GLY A 121 -2.21 0.77 -26.72
C GLY A 121 -1.98 1.90 -25.72
N TRP A 122 -0.92 1.82 -24.90
CA TRP A 122 -0.59 2.88 -23.95
C TRP A 122 -0.07 4.15 -24.66
N GLU A 123 -0.62 5.30 -24.30
CA GLU A 123 -0.15 6.59 -24.83
C GLU A 123 1.19 7.04 -24.23
N THR A 124 1.50 6.60 -23.01
CA THR A 124 2.79 6.82 -22.31
C THR A 124 3.52 5.49 -22.10
N GLU A 125 4.77 5.49 -21.63
CA GLU A 125 5.42 4.23 -21.22
C GLU A 125 4.77 3.73 -19.91
N PRO A 126 4.30 2.47 -19.81
CA PRO A 126 3.51 2.02 -18.67
C PRO A 126 4.22 2.13 -17.32
N PHE A 127 5.53 1.88 -17.29
CA PHE A 127 6.35 1.91 -16.08
C PHE A 127 7.17 3.20 -15.93
N VAL A 128 6.80 4.26 -16.66
CA VAL A 128 7.31 5.62 -16.47
C VAL A 128 6.14 6.52 -16.08
N LEU A 129 6.05 6.86 -14.80
CA LEU A 129 4.96 7.70 -14.30
C LEU A 129 4.98 9.05 -15.02
N THR A 130 3.91 9.34 -15.75
CA THR A 130 3.78 10.54 -16.57
C THR A 130 2.58 11.34 -16.11
N GLU A 131 2.78 12.62 -15.78
CA GLU A 131 1.67 13.51 -15.45
C GLU A 131 1.13 14.19 -16.72
N ARG A 132 -0.19 14.13 -16.93
CA ARG A 132 -0.89 14.84 -18.00
C ARG A 132 -2.29 15.22 -17.55
N ASP A 133 -2.69 16.47 -17.78
CA ASP A 133 -4.01 17.01 -17.43
C ASP A 133 -4.41 16.76 -15.96
N GLY A 134 -3.44 16.88 -15.04
CA GLY A 134 -3.63 16.65 -13.60
C GLY A 134 -3.84 15.17 -13.22
N LYS A 135 -3.53 14.24 -14.12
CA LYS A 135 -3.61 12.79 -13.89
C LYS A 135 -2.23 12.16 -13.98
N LEU A 136 -1.97 11.18 -13.12
CA LEU A 136 -0.72 10.43 -13.08
C LEU A 136 -0.91 9.10 -13.80
N PHE A 137 -0.34 8.97 -14.99
CA PHE A 137 -0.41 7.77 -15.83
C PHE A 137 0.77 6.86 -15.55
N GLY A 138 0.49 5.61 -15.16
CA GLY A 138 1.47 4.55 -15.00
C GLY A 138 0.82 3.28 -14.44
N ARG A 139 1.29 2.11 -14.86
CA ARG A 139 0.86 0.82 -14.32
C ARG A 139 1.21 0.77 -12.83
N GLY A 140 0.23 0.40 -12.00
CA GLY A 140 0.39 0.39 -10.55
C GLY A 140 -0.02 1.70 -9.85
N SER A 141 -0.24 2.78 -10.60
CA SER A 141 -0.48 4.11 -10.02
C SER A 141 -1.70 4.16 -9.09
N THR A 142 -2.79 3.47 -9.45
CA THR A 142 -4.01 3.39 -8.65
C THR A 142 -4.25 2.03 -8.01
N ASP A 143 -3.53 1.00 -8.46
CA ASP A 143 -3.80 -0.42 -8.21
C ASP A 143 -2.46 -1.16 -8.08
N ASP A 144 -1.86 -1.26 -6.89
CA ASP A 144 -2.28 -0.59 -5.62
C ASP A 144 -1.12 0.24 -5.00
N LYS A 145 -0.11 0.59 -5.80
CA LYS A 145 1.08 1.32 -5.28
C LYS A 145 0.72 2.71 -4.75
N GLY A 146 -0.17 3.42 -5.42
CA GLY A 146 -0.64 4.75 -5.00
C GLY A 146 -1.34 4.72 -3.64
N PRO A 147 -2.41 3.92 -3.46
CA PRO A 147 -3.10 3.84 -2.18
C PRO A 147 -2.24 3.26 -1.05
N VAL A 148 -1.37 2.27 -1.32
CA VAL A 148 -0.37 1.82 -0.34
C VAL A 148 0.51 2.97 0.14
N LEU A 149 1.08 3.75 -0.80
CA LEU A 149 1.93 4.90 -0.47
C LEU A 149 1.17 6.00 0.30
N CYS A 150 -0.13 6.16 0.08
CA CYS A 150 -0.95 7.12 0.83
C CYS A 150 -0.96 6.81 2.34
N TRP A 151 -0.90 5.53 2.75
CA TRP A 151 -0.75 5.17 4.16
C TRP A 151 0.58 5.64 4.75
N LEU A 152 1.68 5.45 4.02
CA LEU A 152 3.01 5.90 4.43
C LEU A 152 3.06 7.43 4.54
N HIS A 153 2.50 8.14 3.56
CA HIS A 153 2.44 9.61 3.54
C HIS A 153 1.58 10.17 4.68
N ALA A 154 0.46 9.52 5.01
CA ALA A 154 -0.36 9.93 6.14
C ALA A 154 0.39 9.81 7.48
N ILE A 155 1.13 8.70 7.68
CA ILE A 155 1.97 8.51 8.88
C ILE A 155 3.07 9.58 8.94
N GLU A 156 3.77 9.80 7.83
CA GLU A 156 4.82 10.82 7.73
C GLU A 156 4.28 12.20 8.11
N MET A 157 3.11 12.57 7.59
CA MET A 157 2.54 13.89 7.85
C MET A 157 2.11 14.04 9.32
N LEU A 158 1.50 13.01 9.91
CA LEU A 158 1.17 13.03 11.34
C LEU A 158 2.43 13.19 12.19
N GLN A 159 3.50 12.45 11.87
CA GLN A 159 4.79 12.55 12.56
C GLN A 159 5.44 13.93 12.40
N LYS A 160 5.44 14.50 11.18
CA LYS A 160 5.96 15.86 10.91
C LYS A 160 5.29 16.91 11.78
N HIS A 161 3.98 16.82 11.95
CA HIS A 161 3.20 17.74 12.79
C HIS A 161 3.21 17.37 14.28
N LYS A 162 3.94 16.31 14.68
CA LYS A 162 3.99 15.78 16.06
C LYS A 162 2.61 15.43 16.60
N ILE A 163 1.73 14.97 15.71
CA ILE A 163 0.39 14.50 16.07
C ILE A 163 0.51 13.05 16.47
N ASP A 164 -0.01 12.72 17.65
CA ASP A 164 -0.11 11.34 18.10
C ASP A 164 -1.03 10.55 17.16
N ILE A 165 -0.51 9.45 16.60
CA ILE A 165 -1.32 8.56 15.75
C ILE A 165 -2.33 7.87 16.67
N PRO A 166 -3.66 8.02 16.44
CA PRO A 166 -4.68 7.64 17.41
C PRO A 166 -4.87 6.12 17.58
N VAL A 167 -4.21 5.32 16.74
CA VAL A 167 -4.32 3.86 16.68
C VAL A 167 -2.93 3.22 16.61
N ASN A 168 -2.83 1.96 17.01
CA ASN A 168 -1.74 1.10 16.55
C ASN A 168 -2.04 0.69 15.10
N ILE A 169 -1.00 0.55 14.28
CA ILE A 169 -1.17 0.12 12.88
C ILE A 169 -0.37 -1.15 12.66
N LYS A 170 -1.03 -2.17 12.11
CA LYS A 170 -0.38 -3.34 11.55
C LYS A 170 -0.51 -3.29 10.02
N PHE A 171 0.52 -3.69 9.31
CA PHE A 171 0.54 -3.78 7.85
C PHE A 171 0.64 -5.23 7.43
N CYS A 172 -0.11 -5.61 6.41
CA CYS A 172 0.00 -6.87 5.71
C CYS A 172 0.02 -6.57 4.21
N PHE A 173 1.21 -6.44 3.63
CA PHE A 173 1.39 -6.18 2.21
C PHE A 173 1.91 -7.40 1.48
N GLU A 174 1.19 -7.85 0.47
CA GLU A 174 1.62 -8.97 -0.38
C GLU A 174 2.08 -8.48 -1.77
N ALA A 175 2.51 -9.42 -2.62
CA ALA A 175 2.89 -9.13 -4.00
C ALA A 175 2.50 -10.28 -4.94
N MET A 176 1.33 -10.88 -4.71
CA MET A 176 0.74 -11.93 -5.54
C MET A 176 -0.77 -11.75 -5.74
N GLU A 177 -1.37 -10.60 -5.42
CA GLU A 177 -2.83 -10.37 -5.47
C GLU A 177 -3.36 -10.57 -6.89
N GLU A 178 -2.66 -9.98 -7.86
CA GLU A 178 -2.98 -10.02 -9.29
C GLU A 178 -2.76 -11.42 -9.89
N SER A 179 -2.19 -12.33 -9.09
CA SER A 179 -1.92 -13.74 -9.38
C SER A 179 -2.60 -14.69 -8.38
N GLY A 180 -3.66 -14.24 -7.70
CA GLY A 180 -4.53 -15.06 -6.86
C GLY A 180 -4.11 -15.21 -5.40
N SER A 181 -3.26 -14.32 -4.88
CA SER A 181 -2.84 -14.26 -3.47
C SER A 181 -2.30 -15.58 -2.92
N LEU A 182 -1.54 -16.31 -3.74
CA LEU A 182 -1.09 -17.67 -3.43
C LEU A 182 -0.32 -17.73 -2.11
N GLY A 183 -0.81 -18.53 -1.17
CA GLY A 183 -0.20 -18.76 0.15
C GLY A 183 -0.60 -17.73 1.23
N LEU A 184 -1.26 -16.63 0.87
CA LEU A 184 -1.64 -15.60 1.84
C LEU A 184 -2.67 -16.13 2.83
N ALA A 185 -3.70 -16.85 2.37
CA ALA A 185 -4.76 -17.36 3.23
C ALA A 185 -4.21 -18.28 4.34
N GLU A 186 -3.31 -19.19 3.98
CA GLU A 186 -2.64 -20.09 4.93
C GLU A 186 -1.71 -19.34 5.88
N LEU A 187 -1.00 -18.32 5.40
CA LEU A 187 -0.16 -17.46 6.23
C LEU A 187 -1.00 -16.71 7.28
N LEU A 188 -2.12 -16.13 6.87
CA LEU A 188 -3.01 -15.38 7.75
C LEU A 188 -3.65 -16.28 8.80
N GLU A 189 -4.12 -17.48 8.43
CA GLU A 189 -4.69 -18.43 9.39
C GLU A 189 -3.65 -18.87 10.43
N LYS A 190 -2.41 -19.16 10.01
CA LYS A 190 -1.30 -19.48 10.94
C LYS A 190 -0.98 -18.33 11.90
N ASN A 191 -1.18 -17.09 11.47
CA ASN A 191 -0.85 -15.88 12.23
C ASN A 191 -2.05 -15.25 12.96
N LYS A 192 -3.23 -15.86 12.89
CA LYS A 192 -4.48 -15.39 13.52
C LYS A 192 -4.33 -15.06 15.00
N ASN A 193 -3.64 -15.93 15.74
CA ASN A 193 -3.37 -15.78 17.17
C ASN A 193 -1.95 -15.24 17.48
N ALA A 194 -1.23 -14.77 16.46
CA ALA A 194 0.12 -14.24 16.58
C ALA A 194 0.17 -12.80 16.05
N PHE A 195 0.70 -12.58 14.85
CA PHE A 195 0.79 -11.25 14.26
C PHE A 195 -0.58 -10.55 14.15
N LEU A 196 -1.67 -11.28 13.88
CA LEU A 196 -3.01 -10.71 13.76
C LEU A 196 -3.74 -10.56 15.10
N ALA A 197 -3.17 -11.05 16.21
CA ALA A 197 -3.81 -10.94 17.51
C ALA A 197 -4.02 -9.47 17.91
N GLY A 198 -5.20 -9.16 18.46
CA GLY A 198 -5.54 -7.82 18.93
C GLY A 198 -5.79 -6.78 17.83
N VAL A 199 -5.97 -7.20 16.57
CA VAL A 199 -6.54 -6.35 15.51
C VAL A 199 -8.01 -6.11 15.80
N ASP A 200 -8.42 -4.83 15.88
CA ASP A 200 -9.81 -4.43 16.09
C ASP A 200 -10.55 -4.18 14.76
N PHE A 201 -9.85 -3.66 13.76
CA PHE A 201 -10.41 -3.30 12.45
C PHE A 201 -9.45 -3.66 11.32
N VAL A 202 -9.99 -3.97 10.15
CA VAL A 202 -9.22 -4.12 8.90
C VAL A 202 -9.62 -3.01 7.94
N CYS A 203 -8.65 -2.39 7.28
CA CYS A 203 -8.88 -1.37 6.27
C CYS A 203 -8.09 -1.72 5.00
N ILE A 204 -8.78 -1.65 3.87
CA ILE A 204 -8.25 -1.91 2.53
C ILE A 204 -8.63 -0.72 1.67
N SER A 205 -7.66 -0.16 0.93
CA SER A 205 -7.86 0.99 0.06
C SER A 205 -7.57 0.63 -1.39
N ASP A 206 -8.15 -0.46 -1.86
CA ASP A 206 -7.84 -1.07 -3.15
C ASP A 206 -9.13 -1.25 -3.96
N SER A 207 -9.82 -0.13 -4.18
CA SER A 207 -11.03 -0.09 -4.97
C SER A 207 -11.30 1.33 -5.46
N TYR A 208 -12.26 1.44 -6.36
CA TYR A 208 -12.57 2.68 -7.03
C TYR A 208 -13.89 3.25 -6.54
N TRP A 209 -14.05 4.57 -6.71
CA TRP A 209 -15.38 5.16 -6.63
C TRP A 209 -16.23 4.64 -7.78
N LEU A 210 -17.54 4.47 -7.53
CA LEU A 210 -18.48 4.01 -8.55
C LEU A 210 -18.61 5.00 -9.72
N GLY A 211 -18.37 6.28 -9.46
CA GLY A 211 -18.34 7.34 -10.47
C GLY A 211 -17.30 8.41 -10.11
N THR A 212 -17.26 9.50 -10.86
CA THR A 212 -16.17 10.48 -10.78
C THR A 212 -16.48 11.70 -9.91
N THR A 213 -17.68 11.80 -9.33
CA THR A 213 -18.15 13.02 -8.63
C THR A 213 -18.40 12.85 -7.14
N LYS A 214 -18.50 11.62 -6.62
CA LYS A 214 -18.83 11.34 -5.21
C LYS A 214 -17.95 10.22 -4.65
N PRO A 215 -17.40 10.38 -3.44
CA PRO A 215 -16.68 9.30 -2.76
C PRO A 215 -17.61 8.14 -2.39
N CYS A 216 -17.02 6.94 -2.31
CA CYS A 216 -17.73 5.71 -1.96
C CYS A 216 -17.09 5.02 -0.75
N LEU A 217 -17.91 4.25 -0.05
CA LEU A 217 -17.48 3.23 0.90
C LEU A 217 -17.97 1.88 0.37
N THR A 218 -17.04 1.02 -0.01
CA THR A 218 -17.34 -0.32 -0.52
C THR A 218 -17.54 -1.27 0.66
N HIS A 219 -18.67 -1.99 0.67
CA HIS A 219 -19.02 -2.91 1.77
C HIS A 219 -19.24 -4.37 1.31
N GLY A 220 -18.90 -4.67 0.05
CA GLY A 220 -18.98 -6.01 -0.51
C GLY A 220 -18.21 -6.11 -1.83
N LEU A 221 -17.59 -7.27 -2.05
CA LEU A 221 -16.91 -7.67 -3.29
C LEU A 221 -17.58 -8.96 -3.81
N ARG A 222 -17.40 -9.28 -5.09
CA ARG A 222 -17.99 -10.48 -5.72
C ARG A 222 -17.19 -11.74 -5.47
#